data_AF-A0A7C0WEW5-F1
#
_entry.id   AF-A0A7C0WEW5-F1
#
_cell.length_a   1.000
_cell.length_b   1.000
_cell.length_c   1.000
_cell.angle_alpha   90.00
_cell.angle_beta   90.00
_cell.angle_gamma   90.00
#
_symmetry.space_group_name_H-M   'P 1'
#
loop_
_entity.id
_entity.type
_entity.pdbx_description
1 polymer ?
#
loop_
_entity_poly.entity_id
_entity_poly.type
_entity_poly.pdbx_seq_one_letter_code
_entity_poly.pdbx_strand_id
1 'polypeptide(L)'
;TAALPDFVKLAEAYQCVGLRAEKPSELDDAIKAMIKVDKPVIFDCRVEKMANYFPMIPSGEAHNNMLLGDTAEEGDIKEAISDKGKVLV
;
A
#
# COMPACT_ATOMS: atom_id res chain seq x y z
N THR A 1 -14.12 4.24 -2.52
CA THR A 1 -13.71 4.55 -3.91
C THR A 1 -14.26 5.88 -4.41
N ALA A 2 -15.27 6.48 -3.78
CA ALA A 2 -15.84 7.76 -4.21
C ALA A 2 -14.90 9.00 -4.12
N ALA A 3 -13.70 8.87 -3.56
CA ALA A 3 -12.78 9.98 -3.31
C ALA A 3 -11.51 10.00 -4.19
N LEU A 4 -11.20 8.93 -4.93
CA LEU A 4 -9.99 8.88 -5.76
C LEU A 4 -10.34 9.16 -7.23
N PRO A 5 -9.57 10.00 -7.94
CA PRO A 5 -9.74 10.21 -9.37
C PRO A 5 -9.29 8.97 -10.16
N ASP A 6 -9.64 8.94 -11.43
CA ASP A 6 -9.04 7.96 -12.35
C ASP A 6 -7.60 8.40 -12.71
N PHE A 7 -6.62 7.79 -12.05
CA PHE A 7 -5.20 8.13 -12.22
C PHE A 7 -4.68 7.91 -13.65
N VAL A 8 -5.28 7.00 -14.41
CA VAL A 8 -4.91 6.77 -15.82
C VAL A 8 -5.32 7.98 -16.65
N LYS A 9 -6.57 8.42 -16.52
CA LYS A 9 -7.08 9.62 -17.22
C LYS A 9 -6.39 10.90 -16.74
N LEU A 10 -6.02 10.97 -15.47
CA LEU A 10 -5.23 12.07 -14.94
C LEU A 10 -3.89 12.16 -15.68
N ALA A 11 -3.16 11.05 -15.82
CA ALA A 11 -1.90 11.02 -16.56
C ALA A 11 -2.06 11.51 -17.99
N GLU A 12 -3.07 11.01 -18.70
CA GLU A 12 -3.38 11.39 -20.08
C GLU A 12 -3.67 12.90 -20.21
N ALA A 13 -4.41 13.49 -19.26
CA ALA A 13 -4.72 14.92 -19.24
C ALA A 13 -3.45 15.80 -19.11
N TYR A 14 -2.40 15.28 -18.47
CA TYR A 14 -1.08 15.93 -18.35
C TYR A 14 -0.10 15.48 -19.44
N GLN A 15 -0.57 14.88 -20.54
CA GLN A 15 0.24 14.36 -21.65
C GLN A 15 1.27 13.29 -21.21
N CYS A 16 1.02 12.66 -20.06
CA CYS A 16 1.80 11.55 -19.52
C CYS A 16 1.16 10.21 -19.91
N VAL A 17 1.84 9.10 -19.64
CA VAL A 17 1.28 7.76 -19.85
C VAL A 17 0.65 7.26 -18.55
N GLY A 18 -0.59 6.79 -18.62
CA GLY A 18 -1.28 6.13 -17.52
C GLY A 18 -1.24 4.62 -17.68
N LEU A 19 -0.83 3.88 -16.66
CA LEU A 19 -0.87 2.42 -16.61
C LEU A 19 -1.59 1.98 -15.33
N ARG A 20 -2.33 0.87 -15.39
CA ARG A 20 -3.00 0.28 -14.23
C ARG A 20 -2.73 -1.23 -14.18
N ALA A 21 -2.44 -1.74 -13.00
CA ALA A 21 -2.42 -3.17 -12.70
C ALA A 21 -3.47 -3.46 -11.62
N GLU A 22 -4.42 -4.35 -11.91
CA GLU A 22 -5.50 -4.71 -10.98
C GLU A 22 -5.26 -6.06 -10.33
N LYS A 23 -4.48 -6.93 -10.98
CA LYS A 23 -4.18 -8.29 -10.51
C LYS A 23 -2.67 -8.51 -10.38
N PRO A 24 -2.24 -9.35 -9.43
CA PRO A 24 -0.82 -9.70 -9.29
C PRO A 24 -0.19 -10.26 -10.58
N SER A 25 -0.94 -11.02 -11.37
CA SER A 25 -0.46 -11.60 -12.64
C SER A 25 -0.11 -10.57 -13.71
N GLU A 26 -0.61 -9.34 -13.60
CA GLU A 26 -0.38 -8.25 -14.57
C GLU A 26 0.84 -7.41 -14.20
N LEU A 27 1.32 -7.53 -12.96
CA LEU A 27 2.26 -6.60 -12.35
C LEU A 27 3.60 -6.55 -13.10
N ASP A 28 4.22 -7.72 -13.34
CA ASP A 28 5.54 -7.80 -13.98
C ASP A 28 5.53 -7.21 -15.39
N ASP A 29 4.49 -7.50 -16.16
CA ASP A 29 4.38 -7.01 -17.54
C ASP A 29 4.03 -5.51 -17.58
N ALA A 30 3.21 -5.03 -16.65
CA ALA A 30 2.91 -3.61 -16.52
C ALA A 30 4.15 -2.80 -16.09
N ILE A 31 4.98 -3.32 -15.17
CA ILE A 31 6.26 -2.70 -14.78
C ILE A 31 7.22 -2.66 -15.98
N LYS A 32 7.36 -3.76 -16.73
CA LYS A 32 8.19 -3.78 -17.94
C LYS A 32 7.69 -2.77 -18.98
N ALA A 33 6.38 -2.63 -19.13
CA ALA A 33 5.78 -1.64 -20.02
C ALA A 33 6.13 -0.22 -19.55
N MET A 34 5.91 0.09 -18.27
CA MET A 34 6.24 1.39 -17.65
C MET A 34 7.69 1.80 -17.91
N ILE A 35 8.65 0.90 -17.67
CA ILE A 35 10.09 1.18 -17.80
C ILE A 35 10.51 1.47 -19.25
N LYS A 36 9.81 0.89 -20.24
CA LYS A 36 10.10 1.10 -21.67
C LYS A 36 9.58 2.43 -22.22
N VAL A 37 8.73 3.14 -21.48
CA VAL A 37 8.13 4.40 -21.94
C VAL A 37 9.11 5.55 -21.76
N ASP A 38 9.48 6.22 -22.86
CA ASP A 38 10.31 7.44 -22.86
C ASP A 38 9.45 8.70 -22.61
N LYS A 39 8.61 8.66 -21.58
CA LYS A 39 7.71 9.74 -21.12
C LYS A 39 7.40 9.54 -19.63
N PRO A 40 6.97 10.58 -18.89
CA PRO A 40 6.49 10.40 -17.53
C PRO A 40 5.31 9.41 -17.48
N VAL A 41 5.32 8.52 -16.47
CA VAL A 41 4.28 7.49 -16.28
C VAL A 41 3.66 7.63 -14.89
N ILE A 42 2.33 7.59 -14.82
CA ILE A 42 1.60 7.31 -13.59
C ILE A 42 1.18 5.84 -13.62
N PHE A 43 1.66 5.06 -12.65
CA PHE A 43 1.33 3.65 -12.51
C PHE A 43 0.38 3.43 -11.31
N ASP A 44 -0.89 3.15 -11.60
CA ASP A 44 -1.93 2.83 -10.63
C ASP A 44 -1.92 1.32 -10.33
N CYS A 45 -1.16 0.92 -9.32
CA CYS A 45 -1.10 -0.46 -8.85
C CYS A 45 -2.11 -0.70 -7.73
N ARG A 46 -3.09 -1.59 -7.95
CA ARG A 46 -4.02 -2.01 -6.90
C ARG A 46 -3.31 -2.93 -5.92
N VAL A 47 -3.45 -2.63 -4.64
CA VAL A 47 -2.86 -3.38 -3.52
C VAL A 47 -3.95 -3.77 -2.52
N GLU A 48 -3.64 -4.76 -1.68
CA GLU A 48 -4.52 -5.15 -0.58
C GLU A 48 -4.62 -4.01 0.43
N LYS A 49 -5.85 -3.63 0.79
CA LYS A 49 -6.12 -2.46 1.65
C LYS A 49 -5.81 -2.75 3.11
N MET A 50 -6.00 -3.99 3.53
CA MET A 50 -5.83 -4.41 4.93
C MET A 50 -4.44 -5.00 5.21
N ALA A 51 -3.49 -4.86 4.27
CA ALA A 51 -2.12 -5.28 4.47
C ALA A 51 -1.46 -4.40 5.55
N ASN A 52 -0.93 -5.04 6.58
CA ASN A 52 -0.22 -4.37 7.68
C ASN A 52 1.30 -4.37 7.44
N TYR A 53 1.99 -3.43 8.10
CA TYR A 53 3.45 -3.34 8.08
C TYR A 53 4.03 -4.03 9.31
N PHE A 54 4.93 -5.00 9.09
CA PHE A 54 5.62 -5.73 10.14
C PHE A 54 7.15 -5.76 9.85
N PRO A 55 8.00 -5.85 10.89
CA PRO A 55 7.66 -5.93 12.31
C PRO A 55 7.09 -4.61 12.86
N MET A 56 6.17 -4.72 13.82
CA MET A 56 5.51 -3.57 14.44
C MET A 56 5.71 -3.62 15.96
N ILE A 57 6.16 -2.52 16.56
CA ILE A 57 6.14 -2.34 18.02
C ILE A 57 4.82 -1.65 18.37
N PRO A 58 3.91 -2.30 19.12
CA PRO A 58 2.68 -1.66 19.54
C PRO A 58 2.96 -0.41 20.38
N SER A 59 2.03 0.54 20.32
CA SER A 59 2.17 1.79 21.08
C SER A 59 2.22 1.51 22.59
N GLY A 60 3.26 2.00 23.26
CA GLY A 60 3.49 1.77 24.70
C GLY A 60 4.27 0.50 25.05
N GLU A 61 4.63 -0.32 24.06
CA GLU A 61 5.41 -1.55 24.28
C GLU A 61 6.93 -1.32 24.21
N ALA A 62 7.68 -2.28 24.77
CA ALA A 62 9.13 -2.26 24.72
C ALA A 62 9.67 -2.66 23.32
N HIS A 63 10.87 -2.20 22.97
CA HIS A 63 11.45 -2.42 21.63
C HIS A 63 11.72 -3.90 21.31
N ASN A 64 11.81 -4.75 22.32
CA ASN A 64 11.96 -6.19 22.18
C ASN A 64 10.63 -6.95 22.14
N ASN A 65 9.48 -6.26 22.24
CA ASN A 65 8.15 -6.84 22.13
C ASN A 65 7.52 -6.45 20.79
N MET A 66 7.93 -7.14 19.72
CA MET A 66 7.50 -6.86 18.35
C MET A 66 6.46 -7.88 17.89
N LEU A 67 5.43 -7.40 17.19
CA LEU A 67 4.55 -8.22 16.37
C LEU A 67 5.27 -8.56 15.06
N LEU A 68 5.38 -9.85 14.75
CA LEU A 68 5.93 -10.37 13.51
C LEU A 68 4.77 -10.80 12.59
N GLY A 69 4.84 -10.49 11.30
CA GLY A 69 3.71 -10.66 10.39
C GLY A 69 3.31 -12.11 10.10
N ASP A 70 4.19 -13.06 10.40
CA ASP A 70 3.97 -14.51 10.32
C ASP A 70 3.34 -15.10 11.58
N THR A 71 3.39 -14.40 12.72
CA THR A 71 2.87 -14.88 14.01
C THR A 71 1.78 -14.00 14.61
N ALA A 72 1.58 -12.78 14.10
CA ALA A 72 0.58 -11.85 14.61
C ALA A 72 -0.82 -12.28 14.16
N GLU A 73 -1.67 -12.62 15.13
CA GLU A 73 -3.08 -12.89 14.86
C GLU A 73 -3.87 -11.59 14.72
N GLU A 74 -5.06 -11.68 14.12
CA GLU A 74 -5.95 -10.52 13.93
C GLU A 74 -6.35 -9.85 15.26
N GLY A 75 -6.31 -10.59 16.37
CA GLY A 75 -6.50 -10.08 17.72
C GLY A 75 -5.36 -9.16 18.18
N ASP A 76 -4.11 -9.58 17.96
CA ASP A 76 -2.91 -8.83 18.34
C ASP A 76 -2.84 -7.47 17.62
N ILE A 77 -3.24 -7.45 16.35
CA ILE A 77 -3.28 -6.25 15.53
C ILE A 77 -4.35 -5.26 16.04
N LYS A 78 -5.51 -5.76 16.47
CA LYS A 78 -6.60 -4.93 17.02
C LYS A 78 -6.21 -4.31 18.36
N GLU A 79 -5.50 -5.05 19.21
CA GLU A 79 -5.01 -4.53 20.49
C GLU A 79 -3.91 -3.47 20.27
N ALA A 80 -2.97 -3.75 19.36
CA ALA A 80 -1.89 -2.82 19.02
C ALA A 80 -2.40 -1.49 18.43
N ILE A 81 -3.52 -1.50 17.70
CA ILE A 81 -4.16 -0.32 17.09
C ILE A 81 -5.37 0.14 17.93
N SER A 82 -5.31 -0.03 19.26
CA SER A 82 -6.33 0.49 20.17
C SER A 82 -6.36 2.03 20.19
N ASP A 83 -7.50 2.60 20.57
CA ASP A 83 -7.66 4.07 20.64
C ASP A 83 -6.70 4.72 21.65
N LYS A 84 -6.33 4.00 22.72
CA LYS A 84 -5.29 4.45 23.65
C LYS A 84 -3.90 4.47 22.99
N GLY A 85 -3.60 3.49 22.14
CA GLY A 85 -2.35 3.41 21.41
C GLY A 85 -2.19 4.53 20.36
N LYS A 86 -3.27 4.93 19.68
CA LYS A 86 -3.28 6.01 18.68
C LYS A 86 -2.98 7.40 19.25
N VAL A 87 -3.21 7.63 20.54
CA VAL A 87 -3.04 8.94 21.20
C VAL A 87 -1.58 9.20 21.62
N LEU A 88 -0.75 8.15 21.66
CA LEU A 88 0.64 8.24 22.12
C LEU A 88 1.66 8.47 20.99
N VAL A 89 1.19 8.63 19.75
CA VAL A 89 2.01 8.95 18.56
C VAL A 89 1.98 10.44 18.26
#